data_AF-R5QL65-F1
#
_entry.id   AF-R5QL65-F1
#
_cell.length_a   1.000
_cell.length_b   1.000
_cell.length_c   1.000
_cell.angle_alpha   90.00
_cell.angle_beta   90.00
_cell.angle_gamma   90.00
#
_symmetry.space_group_name_H-M   'P 1'
#
loop_
_entity.id
_entity.type
_entity.pdbx_description
1 polymer ?
#
loop_
_entity_poly.entity_id
_entity_poly.type
_entity_poly.pdbx_seq_one_letter_code
_entity_poly.pdbx_strand_id
1 'polypeptide(L)' 'MKKFETGKTYSMRSICDYDCVWTYTVTARTAKTITISDGEKVQKCRIIKAASEYRNAETVYPLGQYSMAPALTA' A
#
# COMPACT_ATOMS: atom_id res chain seq x y z
N MET A 1 -1.34 15.18 4.53
CA MET A 1 -0.89 13.82 4.17
C MET A 1 -1.75 12.79 4.87
N LYS A 2 -2.59 12.06 4.12
CA LYS A 2 -3.37 10.92 4.66
C LYS A 2 -2.43 9.81 5.13
N LYS A 3 -2.82 9.09 6.18
CA LYS A 3 -2.00 8.04 6.80
C LYS A 3 -2.80 6.74 6.84
N PHE A 4 -2.11 5.61 6.76
CA PHE A 4 -2.77 4.32 6.92
C PHE A 4 -3.34 4.18 8.32
N GLU A 5 -4.51 3.59 8.43
CA GLU A 5 -5.20 3.31 9.69
C GLU A 5 -5.21 1.80 9.93
N THR A 6 -4.84 1.40 11.15
CA THR A 6 -4.89 -0.02 11.56
C THR A 6 -6.33 -0.50 11.61
N GLY A 7 -6.60 -1.66 11.03
CA GLY A 7 -7.94 -2.23 10.89
C GLY A 7 -8.69 -1.77 9.65
N LYS A 8 -8.16 -0.83 8.86
CA LYS A 8 -8.76 -0.46 7.57
C LYS A 8 -8.22 -1.32 6.42
N THR A 9 -9.11 -1.59 5.48
CA THR A 9 -8.80 -2.28 4.23
C THR A 9 -8.63 -1.25 3.11
N TYR A 10 -7.56 -1.42 2.35
CA TYR A 10 -7.20 -0.57 1.22
C TYR A 10 -6.99 -1.45 0.00
N SER A 11 -7.39 -0.97 -1.17
CA SER A 11 -7.23 -1.68 -2.43
C SER A 11 -6.36 -0.90 -3.41
N MET A 12 -5.67 -1.63 -4.27
CA MET A 12 -4.96 -1.08 -5.42
C MET A 12 -5.25 -1.93 -6.65
N ARG A 13 -5.13 -1.33 -7.84
CA ARG A 13 -5.39 -2.01 -9.12
C ARG A 13 -4.17 -1.94 -10.03
N SER A 14 -4.06 -2.89 -10.94
CA SER A 14 -3.05 -2.84 -12.00
C SER A 14 -3.41 -1.73 -12.98
N ILE A 15 -2.38 -1.11 -13.55
CA ILE A 15 -2.58 -0.11 -14.61
C ILE A 15 -2.75 -0.75 -15.98
N CYS A 16 -2.26 -1.99 -16.16
CA CYS A 16 -2.34 -2.72 -17.41
C CYS A 16 -3.55 -3.67 -17.48
N ASP A 17 -4.13 -4.01 -16.33
CA ASP A 17 -5.28 -4.90 -16.22
C ASP A 17 -6.26 -4.33 -15.18
N TYR A 18 -7.43 -3.90 -15.64
CA TYR A 18 -8.41 -3.24 -14.79
C TYR A 18 -9.04 -4.20 -13.76
N ASP A 19 -9.19 -5.48 -14.13
CA ASP A 19 -9.83 -6.49 -13.28
C ASP A 19 -8.87 -7.04 -12.21
N CYS A 20 -7.56 -6.77 -12.36
CA CYS A 20 -6.57 -7.15 -11.39
C CYS A 20 -6.51 -6.17 -10.20
N VAL A 21 -7.23 -6.52 -9.13
CA VAL A 21 -7.33 -5.73 -7.88
C VAL A 21 -6.73 -6.52 -6.71
N TRP A 22 -5.86 -5.85 -5.95
CA TRP A 22 -5.29 -6.35 -4.70
C TRP A 22 -5.89 -5.62 -3.51
N THR A 23 -6.26 -6.36 -2.46
CA THR A 23 -6.99 -5.82 -1.31
C THR A 23 -6.29 -6.19 -0.02
N TYR A 24 -5.72 -5.19 0.66
CA TYR A 24 -4.93 -5.41 1.85
C TYR A 24 -5.55 -4.73 3.07
N THR A 25 -5.55 -5.44 4.19
CA THR A 25 -5.93 -4.92 5.51
C THR A 25 -4.69 -4.55 6.30
N VAL A 26 -4.65 -3.34 6.85
CA VAL A 26 -3.52 -2.88 7.68
C VAL A 26 -3.65 -3.46 9.07
N THR A 27 -2.74 -4.36 9.44
CA THR A 27 -2.76 -5.01 10.77
C THR A 27 -1.96 -4.21 11.80
N ALA A 28 -0.87 -3.57 11.38
CA ALA A 28 -0.05 -2.74 12.24
C ALA A 28 0.58 -1.59 11.46
N ARG A 29 0.88 -0.48 12.12
CA ARG A 29 1.64 0.62 11.54
C ARG A 29 2.69 1.16 12.49
N THR A 30 3.77 1.67 11.90
CA THR A 30 4.84 2.42 12.56
C THR A 30 5.10 3.70 11.78
N ALA A 31 5.96 4.59 12.29
CA ALA A 31 6.28 5.86 11.63
C ALA A 31 6.91 5.71 10.23
N LYS A 32 7.51 4.56 9.88
CA LYS A 32 8.21 4.35 8.60
C LYS A 32 7.79 3.10 7.84
N THR A 33 7.06 2.19 8.48
CA THR A 33 6.66 0.90 7.91
C THR A 33 5.24 0.55 8.33
N ILE A 34 4.52 -0.15 7.47
CA ILE A 34 3.21 -0.72 7.77
C ILE A 34 3.26 -2.23 7.57
N THR A 35 2.39 -2.93 8.29
CA THR A 35 2.16 -4.36 8.12
C THR A 35 0.76 -4.53 7.55
N ILE A 36 0.69 -5.23 6.43
CA ILE A 36 -0.54 -5.45 5.69
C ILE A 36 -0.78 -6.93 5.52
N SER A 37 -2.05 -7.32 5.42
CA SER A 37 -2.46 -8.69 5.17
C SER A 37 -3.55 -8.77 4.12
N ASP A 38 -3.43 -9.75 3.23
CA ASP A 38 -4.43 -10.08 2.21
C ASP A 38 -5.40 -11.18 2.70
N GLY A 39 -5.31 -11.58 3.98
CA GLY A 39 -6.03 -12.72 4.55
C GLY A 39 -5.22 -14.02 4.51
N GLU A 40 -4.46 -14.27 3.45
CA GLU A 40 -3.56 -15.43 3.36
C GLU A 40 -2.12 -15.12 3.80
N LYS A 41 -1.60 -13.96 3.39
CA LYS A 41 -0.22 -13.56 3.65
C LYS A 41 -0.17 -12.27 4.45
N VAL A 42 0.81 -12.19 5.33
CA VAL A 42 1.14 -10.98 6.08
C VAL A 42 2.51 -10.51 5.61
N GLN A 43 2.62 -9.24 5.24
CA GLN A 43 3.88 -8.66 4.81
C GLN A 43 4.10 -7.26 5.37
N LYS A 44 5.37 -6.89 5.49
CA LYS A 44 5.79 -5.58 5.99
C LYS A 44 6.28 -4.73 4.83
N CYS A 45 5.68 -3.56 4.65
CA CYS A 45 6.02 -2.62 3.60
C CYS A 45 6.59 -1.33 4.18
N ARG A 46 7.57 -0.75 3.49
CA ARG A 46 8.15 0.56 3.86
C ARG A 46 7.38 1.68 3.17
N ILE A 47 7.08 2.74 3.93
CA ILE A 47 6.44 3.95 3.40
C ILE A 47 7.46 4.69 2.53
N ILE A 48 7.09 4.95 1.28
CA ILE A 48 7.94 5.64 0.32
C ILE A 48 7.66 7.14 0.39
N LYS A 49 8.61 7.91 0.93
CA LYS A 49 8.46 9.36 1.13
C LYS A 49 8.17 10.12 -0.15
N ALA A 50 8.95 9.90 -1.21
CA ALA A 50 8.78 10.59 -2.48
C ALA A 50 7.38 10.38 -3.09
N ALA A 51 6.89 9.13 -3.08
CA ALA A 51 5.53 8.82 -3.54
C ALA A 51 4.46 9.42 -2.62
N SER A 52 4.73 9.45 -1.32
CA SER A 52 3.78 9.99 -0.34
C SER A 52 3.64 11.51 -0.41
N GLU A 53 4.73 12.21 -0.70
CA GLU A 53 4.75 13.65 -0.94
C GLU A 53 4.00 13.99 -2.23
N TYR A 54 4.26 13.26 -3.32
CA TYR A 54 3.57 13.46 -4.60
C TYR A 54 2.05 13.25 -4.51
N ARG A 55 1.60 12.22 -3.77
CA ARG A 55 0.17 11.88 -3.63
C ARG A 55 -0.53 12.54 -2.45
N ASN A 56 0.20 13.29 -1.62
CA ASN A 56 -0.27 13.79 -0.33
C ASN A 56 -0.90 12.68 0.56
N ALA A 57 -0.42 11.45 0.48
CA ALA A 57 -0.93 10.30 1.22
C ALA A 57 0.15 9.23 1.36
N GLU A 58 0.27 8.59 2.53
CA GLU A 58 1.21 7.49 2.75
C GLU A 58 1.06 6.43 1.65
N THR A 59 2.16 6.13 0.97
CA THR A 59 2.17 5.22 -0.19
C THR A 59 3.18 4.10 0.01
N VAL A 60 2.77 2.88 -0.30
CA VAL A 60 3.61 1.67 -0.27
C VAL A 60 3.47 0.84 -1.54
N TYR A 61 4.47 0.02 -1.82
CA TYR A 61 4.52 -0.87 -2.98
C TYR A 61 4.58 -2.33 -2.51
N PRO A 62 3.42 -2.97 -2.28
CA PRO A 62 3.37 -4.32 -1.70
C PRO A 62 3.82 -5.41 -2.68
N LEU A 63 3.78 -5.15 -3.99
CA LEU A 63 4.30 -6.07 -5.02
C LEU A 63 5.75 -5.77 -5.44
N GLY A 64 6.41 -4.85 -4.72
CA GLY A 64 7.74 -4.35 -5.09
C GLY A 64 7.69 -3.10 -5.97
N GLN A 65 8.86 -2.47 -6.13
CA GLN A 65 9.01 -1.22 -6.86
C GLN A 65 9.61 -1.48 -8.24
N TYR A 66 8.79 -1.35 -9.27
CA TYR A 66 9.15 -1.52 -10.68
C TYR A 66 8.35 -0.52 -11.54
N SER A 67 8.69 -0.40 -12.83
CA SER A 67 7.99 0.50 -13.74
C SER A 67 6.50 0.11 -13.82
N MET A 68 5.60 1.08 -13.67
CA MET A 68 4.14 0.85 -13.64
C MET A 68 3.64 0.00 -12.46
N ALA A 69 4.46 -0.18 -11.41
CA ALA A 69 4.03 -0.92 -10.24
C ALA A 69 2.79 -0.28 -9.58
N PRO A 70 1.75 -1.08 -9.28
CA PRO A 70 0.60 -0.60 -8.54
C PRO A 70 1.04 -0.20 -7.12
N ALA A 71 0.43 0.87 -6.63
CA ALA A 71 0.84 1.53 -5.41
C ALA A 71 -0.35 1.69 -4.48
N LEU A 72 -0.25 1.09 -3.30
CA LEU A 72 -1.24 1.17 -2.25
C LEU A 72 -1.10 2.51 -1.54
N THR A 73 -2.20 3.27 -1.48
CA THR A 73 -2.22 4.64 -0.95
C THR A 73 -3.30 4.74 0.14
N ALA A 74 -3.03 5.53 1.18
CA ALA A 74 -3.94 5.75 2.32
C ALA A 74 -5.08 6.74 2.05
#